data_AF-A0A1F9A889-F1
#
_entry.id   AF-A0A1F9A889-F1
#
_cell.length_a   1.000
_cell.length_b   1.000
_cell.length_c   1.000
_cell.angle_alpha   90.00
_cell.angle_beta   90.00
_cell.angle_gamma   90.00
#
_symmetry.space_group_name_H-M   'P 1'
#
loop_
_entity.id
_entity.type
_entity.pdbx_description
1 polymer ?
#
loop_
_entity_poly.entity_id
_entity_poly.type
_entity_poly.pdbx_seq_one_letter_code
_entity_poly.pdbx_strand_id
1 'polypeptide(L)'
;MIAYDLVCSKGHKFECWFKDSASFEKQNSSRIINCPVCNDSHVEKVFSTFAIKKNGEKKKEEDKVEVDPRHVLRLIQDYVDKNCEDVGLEFTKEALKIHYGESKKRSIKGTASPDQE
;
A
#
# COMPACT_ATOMS: atom_id res chain seq x y z
N MET A 1 23.56 -22.44 -8.68
CA MET A 1 24.22 -21.22 -9.16
C MET A 1 23.52 -20.04 -8.50
N ILE A 2 24.26 -19.17 -7.84
CA ILE A 2 23.77 -18.05 -7.03
C ILE A 2 24.54 -16.79 -7.48
N ALA A 3 23.83 -15.70 -7.72
CA ALA A 3 24.43 -14.39 -7.96
C ALA A 3 24.49 -13.60 -6.64
N TYR A 4 25.62 -12.96 -6.38
CA TYR A 4 25.77 -12.00 -5.29
C TYR A 4 26.13 -10.63 -5.84
N ASP A 5 25.48 -9.60 -5.31
CA ASP A 5 25.94 -8.22 -5.43
C ASP A 5 27.15 -8.00 -4.50
N LEU A 6 28.26 -7.56 -5.06
CA LEU A 6 29.51 -7.30 -4.35
C LEU A 6 29.90 -5.83 -4.45
N VAL A 7 30.61 -5.33 -3.44
CA VAL A 7 31.21 -4.00 -3.43
C VAL A 7 32.68 -4.10 -3.05
N CYS A 8 33.55 -3.38 -3.75
CA CYS A 8 34.97 -3.30 -3.39
C CYS A 8 35.27 -2.13 -2.43
N SER A 9 36.50 -2.07 -1.91
CA SER A 9 36.95 -0.99 -1.01
C SER A 9 36.78 0.43 -1.59
N LYS A 10 36.76 0.55 -2.92
CA LYS A 10 36.58 1.83 -3.64
C LYS A 10 35.11 2.17 -3.93
N GLY A 11 34.18 1.34 -3.47
CA GLY A 11 32.73 1.58 -3.60
C GLY A 11 32.12 1.15 -4.93
N HIS A 12 32.87 0.50 -5.83
CA HIS A 12 32.30 -0.02 -7.07
C HIS A 12 31.46 -1.27 -6.80
N LYS A 13 30.21 -1.25 -7.27
CA LYS A 13 29.27 -2.36 -7.18
C LYS A 13 29.32 -3.21 -8.46
N PHE A 14 29.31 -4.52 -8.30
CA PHE A 14 29.29 -5.47 -9.42
C PHE A 14 28.68 -6.80 -9.00
N GLU A 15 28.17 -7.57 -9.96
CA GLU A 15 27.57 -8.88 -9.72
C GLU A 15 28.56 -10.00 -10.04
N CYS A 16 28.56 -11.07 -9.24
CA CYS A 16 29.37 -12.26 -9.51
C CYS A 16 28.58 -13.55 -9.26
N TRP A 17 28.77 -14.53 -10.14
CA TRP A 17 28.03 -15.80 -10.15
C TRP A 17 28.88 -16.92 -9.56
N PHE A 18 28.32 -17.61 -8.57
CA PHE A 18 28.96 -18.72 -7.88
C PHE A 18 28.12 -19.98 -8.02
N LYS A 19 28.76 -21.15 -7.90
CA LYS A 19 28.04 -22.43 -7.90
C LYS A 19 27.07 -22.52 -6.70
N ASP A 20 27.55 -22.13 -5.53
CA ASP A 20 26.93 -22.21 -4.21
C ASP A 20 27.58 -21.22 -3.23
N SER A 21 27.01 -21.05 -2.02
CA SER A 21 27.54 -20.09 -1.03
C SER A 21 28.93 -20.46 -0.50
N ALA A 22 29.25 -21.75 -0.37
CA ALA A 22 30.55 -22.21 0.12
C ALA A 22 31.67 -21.86 -0.88
N SER A 23 31.38 -21.90 -2.18
CA SER A 23 32.30 -21.47 -3.24
C SER A 23 32.66 -19.99 -3.13
N PHE A 24 31.68 -19.13 -2.81
CA PHE A 24 31.94 -17.70 -2.54
C PHE A 24 32.89 -17.52 -1.35
N GLU A 25 32.60 -18.16 -0.21
CA GLU A 25 33.41 -17.98 1.01
C GLU A 25 34.86 -18.41 0.82
N LYS A 26 35.09 -19.54 0.12
CA LYS A 26 36.44 -20.00 -0.24
C LYS A 26 37.17 -19.02 -1.15
N GLN A 27 36.50 -18.49 -2.18
CA GLN A 27 37.13 -17.55 -3.12
C GLN A 27 37.38 -16.17 -2.48
N ASN A 28 36.48 -15.72 -1.59
CA ASN A 28 36.61 -14.45 -0.88
C ASN A 28 37.74 -14.49 0.16
N SER A 29 37.80 -15.55 0.98
CA SER A 29 38.88 -15.77 1.94
C SER A 29 40.25 -15.90 1.27
N SER A 30 40.29 -16.46 0.06
CA SER A 30 41.52 -16.57 -0.74
C SER A 30 41.82 -15.31 -1.58
N ARG A 31 41.00 -14.26 -1.48
CA ARG A 31 41.12 -12.99 -2.26
C ARG A 31 41.25 -13.20 -3.77
N ILE A 32 40.52 -14.18 -4.31
CA ILE A 32 40.50 -14.51 -5.75
C ILE A 32 39.53 -13.59 -6.52
N ILE A 33 38.55 -13.03 -5.82
CA ILE A 33 37.49 -12.22 -6.41
C ILE A 33 38.01 -10.78 -6.60
N ASN A 34 38.11 -10.33 -7.85
CA ASN A 34 38.60 -8.99 -8.17
C ASN A 34 37.48 -8.10 -8.68
N CYS A 35 37.50 -6.83 -8.27
CA CYS A 35 36.65 -5.81 -8.84
C CYS A 35 36.99 -5.56 -10.32
N PRO A 36 36.03 -5.65 -11.26
CA PRO A 36 36.30 -5.43 -12.68
C PRO A 36 36.65 -3.98 -13.04
N VAL A 37 36.39 -3.02 -12.14
CA VAL A 37 36.64 -1.59 -12.38
C VAL A 37 38.03 -1.16 -11.92
N CYS A 38 38.49 -1.67 -10.78
CA CYS A 38 39.70 -1.18 -10.13
C CYS A 38 40.69 -2.27 -9.72
N ASN A 39 40.37 -3.54 -10.01
CA ASN A 39 41.15 -4.73 -9.70
C ASN A 39 41.50 -4.91 -8.21
N ASP A 40 40.69 -4.31 -7.33
CA ASP A 40 40.77 -4.50 -5.88
C ASP A 40 40.21 -5.89 -5.50
N SER A 41 40.94 -6.64 -4.68
CA SER A 41 40.56 -7.99 -4.24
C SER A 41 39.88 -8.03 -2.87
N HIS A 42 39.65 -6.86 -2.27
CA HIS A 42 38.88 -6.73 -1.04
C HIS A 42 37.44 -6.37 -1.39
N VAL A 43 36.58 -7.39 -1.31
CA VAL A 43 35.18 -7.30 -1.74
C VAL A 43 34.26 -7.85 -0.65
N GLU A 44 33.10 -7.23 -0.50
CA GLU A 44 32.10 -7.60 0.50
C GLU A 44 30.73 -7.79 -0.17
N LYS A 45 29.89 -8.67 0.41
CA LYS A 45 28.51 -8.84 -0.06
C LYS A 45 27.70 -7.58 0.25
N VAL A 46 27.00 -7.07 -0.75
CA VAL A 46 26.02 -6.01 -0.55
C VAL A 46 24.75 -6.66 -0.01
N PHE A 47 24.28 -6.20 1.16
CA PHE A 47 22.96 -6.56 1.63
C PHE A 47 21.91 -5.89 0.75
N SER A 48 20.93 -6.66 0.28
CA SER A 48 19.77 -6.10 -0.42
C SER A 48 19.13 -5.05 0.47
N THR A 49 19.08 -3.80 0.01
CA THR A 49 18.34 -2.75 0.69
C THR A 49 16.85 -2.97 0.44
N PHE A 50 16.24 -3.95 1.11
CA PHE A 50 14.80 -3.86 1.32
C PHE A 50 14.60 -2.68 2.26
N ALA A 51 13.85 -1.68 1.81
CA ALA A 51 13.51 -0.54 2.63
C ALA A 51 12.67 -1.01 3.82
N ILE A 52 13.33 -1.35 4.93
CA ILE A 52 12.68 -1.47 6.22
C ILE A 52 12.33 -0.04 6.60
N LYS A 53 11.06 0.34 6.42
CA LYS A 53 10.54 1.60 6.98
C LYS A 53 10.76 1.54 8.49
N LYS A 54 11.86 2.11 8.97
CA LYS A 54 12.07 2.38 10.38
C LYS A 54 10.99 3.38 10.75
N ASN A 55 9.98 2.93 11.49
CA ASN A 55 8.91 3.79 12.00
C ASN A 55 9.48 4.60 13.19
N GLY A 56 10.46 5.44 12.90
CA GLY A 56 11.25 6.20 13.87
C GLY A 56 11.84 7.45 13.20
N GLU A 57 10.96 8.45 13.06
CA GLU A 57 11.17 9.91 13.03
C GLU A 57 12.36 10.46 12.22
N LYS A 58 12.15 11.26 11.17
CA LYS A 58 11.38 12.51 11.14
C LYS A 58 10.35 12.51 10.01
N LYS A 59 9.08 12.35 10.35
CA LYS A 59 8.01 12.87 9.51
C LYS A 59 7.92 14.36 9.79
N LYS A 60 7.88 15.18 8.73
CA LYS A 60 7.22 16.48 8.79
C LYS A 60 5.87 16.26 9.48
N GLU A 61 5.46 17.19 10.34
CA GLU A 61 4.14 17.21 10.97
C GLU A 61 3.06 17.26 9.87
N GLU A 62 2.75 16.11 9.31
CA GLU A 62 1.49 15.84 8.66
C GLU A 62 0.60 15.39 9.81
N ASP A 63 -0.23 16.31 10.26
CA ASP A 63 -1.27 16.14 11.25
C ASP A 63 -2.01 14.83 10.96
N LYS A 64 -1.67 13.77 11.68
CA LYS A 64 -2.41 12.51 11.61
C LYS A 64 -3.70 12.78 12.35
N VAL A 65 -4.69 13.28 11.63
CA VAL A 65 -6.05 13.35 12.13
C VAL A 65 -6.46 11.91 12.42
N GLU A 66 -6.45 11.53 13.69
CA GLU A 66 -7.14 10.32 14.15
C GLU A 66 -8.62 10.55 13.86
N VAL A 67 -9.07 10.03 12.72
CA VAL A 67 -10.46 10.19 12.32
C VAL A 67 -11.29 9.25 13.18
N ASP A 68 -11.91 9.81 14.22
CA ASP A 68 -12.82 9.08 15.09
C ASP A 68 -13.96 8.46 14.24
N PRO A 69 -14.16 7.13 14.28
CA PRO A 69 -15.17 6.46 13.46
C PRO A 69 -16.60 6.99 13.70
N ARG A 70 -16.91 7.49 14.91
CA ARG A 70 -18.23 8.07 15.19
C ARG A 70 -18.40 9.41 14.50
N HIS A 71 -17.32 10.19 14.40
CA HIS A 71 -17.30 11.43 13.63
C HIS A 71 -17.62 11.17 12.15
N VAL A 72 -17.01 10.14 11.55
CA VAL A 72 -17.29 9.76 10.15
C VAL A 72 -18.74 9.36 9.95
N LEU A 73 -19.28 8.53 10.84
CA LEU A 73 -20.68 8.10 10.78
C LEU A 73 -21.65 9.29 10.87
N ARG A 74 -21.35 10.27 11.74
CA ARG A 74 -22.15 11.50 11.86
C ARG A 74 -22.12 12.33 10.57
N LEU A 75 -20.95 12.46 9.93
CA LEU A 75 -20.84 13.16 8.64
C LEU A 75 -21.67 12.49 7.54
N ILE A 76 -21.68 11.15 7.51
CA ILE A 76 -22.49 10.38 6.56
C ILE A 76 -23.99 10.60 6.85
N GLN A 77 -24.41 10.52 8.11
CA GLN A 77 -25.80 10.77 8.52
C GLN A 77 -26.24 12.19 8.14
N ASP A 78 -25.45 13.21 8.48
CA ASP A 78 -25.72 14.61 8.13
C ASP A 78 -25.83 14.82 6.62
N TYR A 79 -24.98 14.14 5.85
CA TYR A 79 -25.02 14.20 4.39
C TYR A 79 -26.32 13.60 3.85
N VAL A 80 -26.72 12.43 4.34
CA VAL A 80 -27.97 11.76 3.94
C VAL A 80 -29.18 12.62 4.32
N ASP A 81 -29.20 13.22 5.51
CA ASP A 81 -30.31 14.06 5.95
C ASP A 81 -30.45 15.36 5.14
N LYS A 82 -29.34 15.94 4.68
CA LYS A 82 -29.35 17.20 3.91
C LYS A 82 -29.57 16.99 2.42
N ASN A 83 -29.14 15.85 1.87
CA ASN A 83 -29.14 15.61 0.43
C ASN A 83 -30.19 14.61 -0.05
N CYS A 84 -30.86 13.89 0.86
CA CYS A 84 -31.90 12.91 0.52
C CYS A 84 -33.26 13.35 1.07
N GLU A 85 -34.29 13.25 0.23
CA GLU A 85 -35.68 13.47 0.60
C GLU A 85 -36.19 12.29 1.45
N ASP A 86 -36.76 12.57 2.62
CA ASP A 86 -37.33 11.54 3.49
C ASP A 86 -38.75 11.16 3.04
N VAL A 87 -38.90 9.95 2.52
CA VAL A 87 -40.18 9.41 2.02
C VAL A 87 -40.81 8.40 3.00
N GLY A 88 -40.22 8.21 4.18
CA GLY A 88 -40.77 7.36 5.24
C GLY A 88 -41.05 5.92 4.78
N LEU A 89 -42.27 5.43 5.07
CA LEU A 89 -42.71 4.06 4.76
C LEU A 89 -43.04 3.82 3.28
N GLU A 90 -43.07 4.87 2.46
CA GLU A 90 -43.35 4.76 1.02
C GLU A 90 -42.06 4.57 0.19
N PHE A 91 -40.93 4.32 0.86
CA PHE A 91 -39.61 4.18 0.24
C PHE A 91 -39.60 3.19 -0.93
N THR A 92 -40.14 1.98 -0.75
CA THR A 92 -40.16 0.96 -1.81
C THR A 92 -40.92 1.43 -3.04
N LYS A 93 -42.11 2.03 -2.85
CA LYS A 93 -42.96 2.50 -3.95
C LYS A 93 -42.30 3.66 -4.70
N GLU A 94 -41.73 4.62 -3.97
CA GLU A 94 -41.09 5.78 -4.59
C GLU A 94 -39.78 5.39 -5.30
N ALA A 95 -39.01 4.46 -4.73
CA ALA A 95 -37.83 3.89 -5.39
C ALA A 95 -38.18 3.19 -6.70
N LEU A 96 -39.27 2.40 -6.72
CA LEU A 96 -39.75 1.74 -7.94
C LEU A 96 -40.22 2.74 -9.01
N LYS A 97 -40.98 3.77 -8.62
CA LYS A 97 -41.37 4.84 -9.55
C LYS A 97 -40.18 5.56 -10.17
N ILE A 98 -39.13 5.81 -9.39
CA ILE A 98 -37.88 6.40 -9.89
C ILE A 98 -37.16 5.44 -10.84
N HIS A 99 -37.15 4.15 -10.54
CA HIS A 99 -36.56 3.12 -11.38
C HIS A 99 -37.25 3.00 -12.75
N TYR A 100 -38.59 2.98 -12.76
CA TYR A 100 -39.41 2.92 -13.98
C TYR A 100 -39.58 4.27 -14.69
N GLY A 101 -39.09 5.36 -14.11
CA GLY A 101 -39.15 6.70 -14.72
C GLY A 101 -40.49 7.43 -14.58
N GLU A 102 -41.39 6.92 -13.73
CA GLU A 102 -42.69 7.54 -13.42
C GLU A 102 -42.54 8.77 -12.49
N SER A 103 -41.36 8.97 -11.91
CA SER A 103 -41.06 10.11 -11.04
C SER A 103 -39.66 10.65 -11.29
N LYS A 104 -39.43 11.91 -10.90
CA LYS A 104 -38.14 12.59 -11.09
C LYS A 104 -37.04 11.85 -10.31
N LYS A 105 -35.91 11.60 -10.98
CA LYS A 105 -34.70 11.04 -10.34
C LYS A 105 -34.17 12.01 -9.28
N ARG A 106 -34.14 11.55 -8.04
CA ARG A 106 -33.65 12.28 -6.87
C ARG A 106 -33.21 11.30 -5.78
N SER A 107 -32.37 11.75 -4.86
CA SER A 107 -31.96 10.95 -3.72
C SER A 107 -33.08 10.87 -2.69
N ILE A 108 -33.49 9.66 -2.31
CA ILE A 108 -34.54 9.41 -1.33
C ILE A 108 -34.00 8.56 -0.19
N LYS A 109 -34.53 8.75 1.02
CA LYS A 109 -34.29 7.92 2.20
C LYS A 109 -35.63 7.54 2.83
N GLY A 110 -35.70 6.38 3.48
CA GLY A 110 -36.91 5.93 4.16
C GLY A 110 -36.77 4.50 4.65
N THR A 111 -37.87 3.90 5.06
CA THR A 111 -37.91 2.57 5.67
C THR A 111 -38.67 1.61 4.76
N ALA A 112 -38.06 0.48 4.42
CA ALA A 112 -38.73 -0.63 3.75
C ALA A 112 -39.29 -1.60 4.80
N SER A 113 -40.59 -1.89 4.72
CA SER A 113 -41.19 -3.00 5.48
C SER A 113 -40.94 -4.33 4.76
N PRO A 114 -40.77 -5.46 5.48
CA PRO A 114 -40.66 -6.78 4.86
C PRO A 114 -41.87 -7.17 4.00
N ASP A 115 -43.05 -6.63 4.32
CA ASP A 115 -44.30 -6.89 3.60
C ASP A 115 -44.39 -6.18 2.23
N GLN A 116 -43.41 -5.33 1.91
CA GLN A 116 -43.39 -4.48 0.71
C GLN A 116 -42.38 -4.96 -0.35
N GLU A 117 -41.96 -6.24 -0.32
CA GLU A 117 -41.14 -6.86 -1.39
C GLU A 117 -41.89 -6.99 -2.73
#